data_AF-A0A0F9UDE8-F1
#
_entry.id   AF-A0A0F9UDE8-F1
#
_cell.length_a   1.000
_cell.length_b   1.000
_cell.length_c   1.000
_cell.angle_alpha   90.00
_cell.angle_beta   90.00
_cell.angle_gamma   90.00
#
_symmetry.space_group_name_H-M   'P 1'
#
loop_
_entity.id
_entity.type
_entity.pdbx_description
1 polymer ?
#
loop_
_entity_poly.entity_id
_entity_poly.type
_entity_poly.pdbx_seq_one_letter_code
_entity_poly.pdbx_strand_id
1 'polypeptide(L)' 'VAEGVENAEQLSLLRDMHCDLVQGFFFYRPMPAKEIDRLLGGFVPGHEGLSS' A
#
# COMPACT_ATOMS: atom_id res chain seq x y z
N VAL A 1 -11.47 -0.52 -2.46
CA VAL A 1 -10.39 -1.20 -1.72
C VAL A 1 -10.17 -2.55 -2.39
N ALA A 2 -8.94 -2.83 -2.82
CA ALA A 2 -8.51 -4.16 -3.27
C ALA A 2 -7.59 -4.79 -2.20
N GLU A 3 -7.86 -6.03 -1.82
CA GLU A 3 -7.15 -6.73 -0.74
C GLU A 3 -6.34 -7.91 -1.30
N GLY A 4 -5.27 -8.28 -0.60
CA GLY A 4 -4.45 -9.44 -0.94
C GLY A 4 -3.40 -9.17 -2.01
N VAL A 5 -2.87 -7.94 -2.12
CA VAL A 5 -1.75 -7.63 -3.02
C VAL A 5 -0.44 -8.21 -2.47
N GLU A 6 0.16 -9.15 -3.20
CA GLU A 6 1.37 -9.88 -2.80
C GLU A 6 2.57 -9.55 -3.69
N ASN A 7 2.35 -9.07 -4.92
CA ASN A 7 3.42 -8.77 -5.87
C ASN A 7 3.17 -7.52 -6.73
N ALA A 8 4.21 -7.11 -7.47
CA ALA A 8 4.19 -5.90 -8.29
C ALA A 8 3.26 -5.99 -9.51
N GLU A 9 3.06 -7.19 -10.06
CA GLU A 9 2.17 -7.40 -11.22
C GLU A 9 0.70 -7.15 -10.83
N GLN A 10 0.28 -7.66 -9.66
CA GLN A 10 -1.03 -7.37 -9.09
C GLN A 10 -1.23 -5.89 -8.81
N LEU A 11 -0.20 -5.20 -8.28
CA LEU A 11 -0.25 -3.76 -8.06
C LEU A 11 -0.42 -3.00 -9.38
N SER A 12 0.33 -3.38 -10.42
CA SER A 12 0.23 -2.74 -11.74
C SER A 12 -1.17 -2.86 -12.31
N LEU A 13 -1.77 -4.05 -12.26
CA LEU A 13 -3.13 -4.28 -12.71
C LEU A 13 -4.14 -3.41 -11.96
N LEU A 14 -4.00 -3.29 -10.64
CA LEU A 14 -4.89 -2.47 -9.82
C LEU A 14 -4.77 -0.97 -10.15
N ARG A 15 -3.57 -0.49 -10.50
CA ARG A 15 -3.36 0.89 -10.96
C ARG A 15 -4.03 1.15 -12.30
N ASP A 16 -3.92 0.21 -13.24
CA ASP A 16 -4.55 0.31 -14.56
C ASP A 16 -6.09 0.32 -14.46
N MET A 17 -6.64 -0.32 -13.43
CA MET A 17 -8.06 -0.29 -13.11
C MET A 17 -8.50 0.92 -12.28
N HIS A 18 -7.61 1.89 -12.05
CA HIS A 18 -7.86 3.07 -11.20
C HIS A 18 -8.32 2.71 -9.77
N CYS A 19 -7.72 1.67 -9.17
CA CYS A 19 -7.98 1.32 -7.78
C CYS A 19 -7.05 2.10 -6.84
N ASP A 20 -7.60 3.11 -6.16
CA ASP A 20 -6.80 4.02 -5.31
C ASP A 20 -6.44 3.46 -3.93
N LEU A 21 -7.19 2.45 -3.47
CA LEU A 21 -7.04 1.88 -2.13
C LEU A 21 -6.69 0.41 -2.21
N VAL A 22 -5.49 0.06 -1.73
CA VAL A 22 -4.95 -1.29 -1.77
C VAL A 22 -4.45 -1.74 -0.40
N GLN A 23 -4.60 -3.03 -0.11
CA GLN A 23 -4.04 -3.69 1.06
C GLN A 23 -3.39 -5.01 0.65
N GLY A 24 -2.23 -5.31 1.20
CA GLY A 24 -1.60 -6.61 0.99
C GLY A 24 -0.17 -6.71 1.52
N PHE A 25 0.35 -7.94 1.55
CA PHE A 25 1.68 -8.25 2.07
C PHE A 25 2.80 -7.64 1.24
N PHE A 26 2.51 -7.23 0.00
CA PHE A 26 3.43 -6.46 -0.83
C PHE A 26 3.85 -5.14 -0.15
N PHE A 27 2.95 -4.52 0.62
CA PHE A 27 3.26 -3.31 1.38
C PHE A 27 3.69 -3.64 2.81
N TYR A 28 2.77 -4.19 3.60
CA TYR A 28 3.01 -4.51 4.99
C TYR A 28 2.28 -5.80 5.36
N ARG A 29 2.94 -6.66 6.13
CA ARG A 29 2.28 -7.80 6.78
C ARG A 29 1.40 -7.29 7.94
N PRO A 30 0.35 -8.03 8.33
CA PRO A 30 -0.38 -7.77 9.56
C PRO A 30 0.59 -7.67 10.73
N MET A 31 0.39 -6.64 11.54
CA MET A 31 1.28 -6.33 12.67
C MET A 31 0.46 -6.04 13.92
N PRO A 32 1.05 -6.21 15.11
CA PRO A 32 0.45 -5.75 16.37
C PRO A 32 0.18 -4.24 16.37
N ALA A 33 -0.89 -3.81 17.04
CA ALA A 33 -1.28 -2.40 17.12
C ALA A 33 -0.16 -1.47 17.61
N LYS A 34 0.67 -1.93 18.55
CA LYS A 34 1.82 -1.20 19.10
C LYS A 34 2.90 -0.85 18.07
N GLU A 35 2.84 -1.41 16.87
CA GLU A 35 3.83 -1.20 15.80
C GLU A 35 3.37 -0.19 14.75
N ILE A 36 2.09 0.21 14.76
CA ILE A 36 1.50 1.15 13.80
C ILE A 36 2.15 2.53 13.88
N ASP A 37 2.45 3.02 15.10
CA ASP A 37 3.07 4.34 15.28
C ASP A 37 4.44 4.46 14.59
N ARG A 38 5.16 3.34 14.43
CA ARG A 38 6.43 3.32 13.68
C ARG A 38 6.23 3.53 12.18
N LEU A 39 5.10 3.05 11.64
CA LEU A 39 4.75 3.24 10.24
C LEU A 39 4.19 4.63 9.97
N LEU A 40 3.33 5.13 10.86
CA LEU A 40 2.69 6.44 10.70
C LEU A 40 3.59 7.61 11.13
N GLY A 41 4.57 7.36 12.00
CA GLY A 41 5.49 8.37 12.53
C GLY A 41 6.67 8.71 11.60
N GLY A 42 6.87 7.96 10.53
CA GLY A 42 7.79 8.30 9.45
C GLY A 42 7.04 9.10 8.37
N PHE A 43 7.59 10.24 7.96
CA PHE A 43 7.13 10.90 6.74
C PHE A 43 7.32 9.90 5.59
N VAL A 44 6.24 9.30 5.10
CA VAL A 44 6.26 8.59 3.82
C VAL A 44 6.31 9.72 2.79
N PRO A 45 7.45 10.03 2.13
CA PRO A 45 7.37 10.85 0.94
C PRO A 45 6.39 10.12 0.03
N GLY A 46 5.27 10.78 -0.29
CA GLY A 46 4.26 10.20 -1.16
C GLY A 46 4.97 9.58 -2.34
N HIS A 47 4.73 8.28 -2.56
CA HIS A 47 5.24 7.56 -3.71
C HIS A 47 5.01 8.47 -4.94
N GLU A 48 6.08 8.99 -5.56
CA GLU A 48 6.03 9.97 -6.66
C GLU A 48 5.33 9.38 -7.89
N GLY A 49 4.00 9.31 -7.83
CA GLY A 49 3.20 8.66 -8.86
C GLY A 49 1.70 8.58 -8.57
N LEU A 50 1.19 9.32 -7.58
CA LEU A 50 -0.25 9.51 -7.32
C LEU A 50 -0.65 10.99 -7.42
N SER A 51 -0.06 11.71 -8.37
CA SER A 51 -0.61 12.96 -8.88
C SER A 51 -1.09 12.74 -10.31
N SER A 52 -2.36 12.35 -10.45
CA SER A 52 -3.29 12.73 -11.52
C SER A 52 -4.69 12.33 -11.08
#